data_AF-A0A7I0JBF9-F1
#
_entry.id   AF-A0A7I0JBF9-F1
#
_cell.length_a   1.000
_cell.length_b   1.000
_cell.length_c   1.000
_cell.angle_alpha   90.00
_cell.angle_beta   90.00
_cell.angle_gamma   90.00
#
_symmetry.space_group_name_H-M   'P 1'
#
loop_
_entity.id
_entity.type
_entity.pdbx_description
1 polymer ?
#
loop_
_entity_poly.entity_id
_entity_poly.type
_entity_poly.pdbx_seq_one_letter_code
_entity_poly.pdbx_strand_id
1 'polypeptide(L)'
;MPDGSEQTGILVQTVDNPGSGGTDTGNDFTNFLPPAGQGLTPGFWKNHLDILTQELGEFHSGWNSNTSFETIFEFQNLSKIPGTPSIADALGAKGGGVNHLERSSAAAYLSAAVTAVPDGPGGKPELNFSFSAATSSNPAIIAILNQIDTNDDHTLQPGEVIAAVRDVLNDTNAPTSNFGLTGQPGINDIANAFDAMNNQTHPDASVFLI
;
A
#
# COMPACT_ATOMS: atom_id res chain seq x y z
N MET A 1 12.63 58.46 0.04
CA MET A 1 12.63 57.62 1.25
C MET A 1 12.72 56.17 0.77
N PRO A 2 13.62 55.38 1.37
CA PRO A 2 14.59 54.50 0.70
C PRO A 2 14.03 53.07 0.52
N ASP A 3 14.52 52.23 -0.40
CA ASP A 3 15.81 51.50 -0.36
C ASP A 3 15.97 50.69 0.94
N GLY A 4 16.14 49.37 0.78
CA GLY A 4 16.73 48.51 1.82
C GLY A 4 15.73 47.61 2.52
N SER A 5 15.60 46.38 2.05
CA SER A 5 15.35 45.24 2.93
C SER A 5 16.38 44.18 2.56
N GLU A 6 17.48 44.21 3.30
CA GLU A 6 18.58 43.27 3.15
C GLU A 6 18.16 41.86 3.55
N GLN A 7 18.68 40.92 2.76
CA GLN A 7 18.58 39.48 2.95
C GLN A 7 19.25 39.07 4.26
N THR A 8 18.51 38.36 5.13
CA THR A 8 19.10 37.64 6.27
C THR A 8 18.71 36.17 6.21
N GLY A 9 19.71 35.35 5.83
CA GLY A 9 19.92 34.00 6.37
C GLY A 9 18.95 32.87 6.02
N ILE A 10 19.54 31.81 5.46
CA ILE A 10 18.98 30.49 5.12
C ILE A 10 18.25 30.49 3.77
N LEU A 11 18.76 29.69 2.83
CA LEU A 11 18.11 29.42 1.55
C LEU A 11 16.67 28.95 1.80
N VAL A 12 15.72 29.87 1.71
CA VAL A 12 14.37 29.53 1.31
C VAL A 12 14.48 29.39 -0.21
N GLN A 13 14.57 28.15 -0.70
CA GLN A 13 14.13 27.88 -2.06
C GLN A 13 12.62 28.12 -2.07
N THR A 14 12.21 29.37 -2.20
CA THR A 14 10.90 29.68 -2.77
C THR A 14 11.00 29.24 -4.22
N VAL A 15 10.75 27.96 -4.46
CA VAL A 15 10.33 27.50 -5.78
C VAL A 15 9.05 28.27 -6.05
N ASP A 16 9.08 29.13 -7.06
CA ASP A 16 7.88 29.79 -7.56
C ASP A 16 6.81 28.73 -7.72
N ASN A 17 5.71 28.84 -6.95
CA ASN A 17 4.51 28.05 -7.18
C ASN A 17 3.98 28.45 -8.56
N PRO A 18 4.09 27.62 -9.61
CA PRO A 18 3.59 27.97 -10.92
C PRO A 18 2.07 27.77 -10.83
N GLY A 19 1.36 28.78 -10.31
CA GLY A 19 -0.02 28.62 -9.89
C GLY A 19 -0.88 27.92 -10.94
N SER A 20 -1.51 26.80 -10.56
CA SER A 20 -2.72 26.14 -11.10
C SER A 20 -2.99 26.16 -12.63
N GLY A 21 -2.01 26.42 -13.48
CA GLY A 21 -2.22 26.68 -14.90
C GLY A 21 -1.18 26.08 -15.84
N GLY A 22 -0.26 25.27 -15.31
CA GLY A 22 0.66 24.48 -16.12
C GLY A 22 -0.05 23.28 -16.74
N THR A 23 0.29 22.95 -17.99
CA THR A 23 -0.08 21.67 -18.63
C THR A 23 0.78 20.49 -18.14
N ASP A 24 1.66 20.73 -17.18
CA ASP A 24 2.52 19.72 -16.56
C ASP A 24 1.71 18.93 -15.53
N THR A 25 0.83 18.06 -16.03
CA THR A 25 0.19 17.02 -15.22
C THR A 25 1.29 16.19 -14.54
N GLY A 26 1.42 16.35 -13.22
CA GLY A 26 2.30 15.54 -12.37
C GLY A 26 3.39 16.30 -11.60
N ASN A 27 3.75 17.54 -11.96
CA ASN A 27 4.83 18.27 -11.27
C ASN A 27 4.37 19.21 -10.15
N ASP A 28 3.10 19.64 -10.18
CA ASP A 28 2.56 20.67 -9.28
C ASP A 28 2.46 20.21 -7.80
N PHE A 29 2.61 18.90 -7.52
CA PHE A 29 2.53 18.32 -6.17
C PHE A 29 3.77 17.52 -5.75
N THR A 30 4.83 17.47 -6.56
CA THR A 30 6.07 16.72 -6.21
C THR A 30 6.75 17.22 -4.92
N ASN A 31 6.44 18.45 -4.50
CA ASN A 31 6.90 19.03 -3.23
C ASN A 31 6.03 18.68 -2.02
N PHE A 32 4.89 18.01 -2.21
CA PHE A 32 4.00 17.53 -1.15
C PHE A 32 3.86 16.01 -1.21
N LEU A 33 4.99 15.30 -1.17
CA LEU A 33 4.94 13.87 -0.92
C LEU A 33 4.29 13.64 0.45
N PRO A 34 3.33 12.70 0.58
CA PRO A 34 2.81 12.33 1.88
C PRO A 34 3.98 11.86 2.76
N PRO A 35 3.93 12.14 4.08
CA PRO A 35 4.93 11.61 5.00
C PRO A 35 4.98 10.09 4.86
N ALA A 36 6.17 9.52 5.02
CA ALA A 36 6.39 8.08 4.90
C ALA A 36 5.39 7.30 5.76
N GLY A 37 4.84 6.27 5.16
CA GLY A 37 3.78 5.48 5.74
C GLY A 37 4.26 4.46 6.75
N GLN A 38 3.30 3.80 7.40
CA GLN A 38 3.57 2.82 8.42
C GLN A 38 2.92 1.49 8.04
N GLY A 39 3.72 0.58 7.49
CA GLY A 39 3.26 -0.78 7.17
C GLY A 39 3.36 -1.70 8.38
N LEU A 40 2.29 -2.44 8.67
CA LEU A 40 2.29 -3.40 9.75
C LEU A 40 2.68 -4.78 9.23
N THR A 41 3.69 -5.39 9.87
CA THR A 41 4.19 -6.70 9.46
C THR A 41 3.08 -7.75 9.47
N PRO A 42 3.18 -8.82 8.66
CA PRO A 42 2.31 -9.99 8.81
C PRO A 42 2.32 -10.56 10.24
N GLY A 43 3.45 -10.39 10.94
CA GLY A 43 3.63 -10.79 12.34
C GLY A 43 2.78 -9.99 13.33
N PHE A 44 2.52 -8.71 13.06
CA PHE A 44 1.58 -7.90 13.83
C PHE A 44 0.17 -8.45 13.65
N TRP A 45 -0.33 -8.44 12.40
CA TRP A 45 -1.72 -8.77 12.11
C TRP A 45 -2.15 -10.14 12.61
N LYS A 46 -1.29 -11.16 12.45
CA LYS A 46 -1.61 -12.53 12.92
C LYS A 46 -1.71 -12.67 14.44
N ASN A 47 -1.08 -11.76 15.19
CA ASN A 47 -1.10 -11.74 16.65
C ASN A 47 -2.18 -10.81 17.21
N HIS A 48 -2.88 -10.07 16.34
CA HIS A 48 -3.93 -9.11 16.67
C HIS A 48 -5.20 -9.42 15.84
N LEU A 49 -5.71 -10.65 15.95
CA LEU A 49 -6.85 -11.12 15.14
C LEU A 49 -8.18 -10.40 15.45
N ASP A 50 -8.29 -9.85 16.66
CA ASP A 50 -9.36 -8.98 17.09
C ASP A 50 -9.36 -7.67 16.29
N ILE A 51 -8.21 -6.99 16.23
CA ILE A 51 -8.03 -5.77 15.42
C ILE A 51 -8.27 -6.09 13.95
N LEU A 52 -7.68 -7.16 13.42
CA LEU A 52 -7.89 -7.59 12.04
C LEU A 52 -9.38 -7.76 11.73
N THR A 53 -10.12 -8.46 12.61
CA THR A 53 -11.56 -8.71 12.39
C THR A 53 -12.36 -7.41 12.42
N GLN A 54 -12.02 -6.49 13.31
CA GLN A 54 -12.65 -5.17 13.37
C GLN A 54 -12.41 -4.39 12.07
N GLU A 55 -11.16 -4.20 11.67
CA GLU A 55 -10.78 -3.37 10.52
C GLU A 55 -11.35 -3.95 9.21
N LEU A 56 -11.36 -5.29 9.06
CA LEU A 56 -12.03 -5.94 7.93
C LEU A 56 -13.54 -5.70 7.93
N GLY A 57 -14.19 -5.74 9.10
CA GLY A 57 -15.63 -5.54 9.23
C GLY A 57 -16.06 -4.09 8.99
N GLU A 58 -15.20 -3.12 9.35
CA GLU A 58 -15.38 -1.70 9.06
C GLU A 58 -15.31 -1.42 7.55
N PHE A 59 -14.37 -2.04 6.85
CA PHE A 59 -14.23 -1.88 5.39
C PHE A 59 -15.28 -2.71 4.61
N HIS A 60 -15.54 -3.95 5.04
CA HIS A 60 -16.54 -4.84 4.45
C HIS A 60 -17.36 -5.55 5.54
N SER A 61 -18.61 -5.09 5.71
CA SER A 61 -19.55 -5.69 6.65
C SER A 61 -19.68 -7.21 6.45
N GLY A 62 -19.43 -7.97 7.51
CA GLY A 62 -19.48 -9.43 7.52
C GLY A 62 -18.14 -10.13 7.28
N TRP A 63 -17.09 -9.41 6.86
CA TRP A 63 -15.75 -9.96 6.77
C TRP A 63 -15.10 -10.09 8.15
N ASN A 64 -14.26 -11.10 8.32
CA ASN A 64 -13.52 -11.39 9.56
C ASN A 64 -12.22 -12.15 9.26
N SER A 65 -11.47 -12.52 10.29
CA SER A 65 -10.24 -13.30 10.17
C SER A 65 -10.34 -14.61 9.38
N ASN A 66 -11.53 -15.21 9.24
CA ASN A 66 -11.76 -16.42 8.46
C ASN A 66 -12.18 -16.14 7.01
N THR A 67 -12.35 -14.87 6.59
CA THR A 67 -12.63 -14.54 5.19
C THR A 67 -11.52 -15.10 4.31
N SER A 68 -11.88 -15.79 3.23
CA SER A 68 -10.89 -16.44 2.37
C SER A 68 -10.06 -15.44 1.58
N PHE A 69 -8.79 -15.77 1.36
CA PHE A 69 -7.86 -14.96 0.57
C PHE A 69 -8.39 -14.72 -0.85
N GLU A 70 -9.00 -15.74 -1.46
CA GLU A 70 -9.73 -15.62 -2.74
C GLU A 70 -10.83 -14.56 -2.70
N THR A 71 -11.64 -14.55 -1.64
CA THR A 71 -12.76 -13.60 -1.54
C THR A 71 -12.27 -12.17 -1.50
N ILE A 72 -11.16 -11.91 -0.80
CA ILE A 72 -10.57 -10.57 -0.69
C ILE A 72 -9.91 -10.14 -2.01
N PHE A 73 -9.14 -11.03 -2.64
CA PHE A 73 -8.30 -10.71 -3.79
C PHE A 73 -8.97 -10.97 -5.15
N GLU A 74 -10.16 -11.57 -5.16
CA GLU A 74 -11.03 -11.74 -6.33
C GLU A 74 -10.33 -12.39 -7.55
N PHE A 75 -9.37 -13.29 -7.30
CA PHE A 75 -8.71 -14.04 -8.37
C PHE A 75 -9.51 -15.30 -8.72
N GLN A 76 -9.52 -15.65 -10.01
CA GLN A 76 -10.33 -16.74 -10.56
C GLN A 76 -9.56 -18.06 -10.59
N ASN A 77 -8.23 -18.01 -10.72
CA ASN A 77 -7.41 -19.21 -10.82
C ASN A 77 -7.08 -19.80 -9.44
N LEU A 78 -8.04 -20.53 -8.88
CA LEU A 78 -7.92 -21.16 -7.55
C LEU A 78 -6.84 -22.24 -7.47
N SER A 79 -6.29 -22.70 -8.59
CA SER A 79 -5.20 -23.67 -8.58
C SER A 79 -3.86 -23.06 -8.16
N LYS A 80 -3.71 -21.71 -8.24
CA LYS A 80 -2.47 -21.03 -7.84
C LYS A 80 -2.31 -20.92 -6.33
N ILE A 81 -3.41 -20.90 -5.57
CA ILE A 81 -3.43 -20.88 -4.10
C ILE A 81 -4.18 -22.10 -3.59
N PRO A 82 -3.48 -23.19 -3.22
CA PRO A 82 -4.13 -24.42 -2.78
C PRO A 82 -4.81 -24.26 -1.42
N GLY A 83 -5.99 -24.85 -1.28
CA GLY A 83 -6.66 -25.02 0.03
C GLY A 83 -7.48 -23.85 0.55
N THR A 84 -7.73 -22.82 -0.28
CA THR A 84 -8.59 -21.66 0.05
C THR A 84 -8.31 -21.09 1.45
N PRO A 85 -7.07 -20.66 1.73
CA PRO A 85 -6.69 -20.19 3.05
C PRO A 85 -7.51 -18.97 3.46
N SER A 86 -7.77 -18.85 4.76
CA SER A 86 -8.28 -17.61 5.32
C SER A 86 -7.21 -16.51 5.27
N ILE A 87 -7.61 -15.26 5.42
CA ILE A 87 -6.66 -14.14 5.55
C ILE A 87 -5.75 -14.31 6.77
N ALA A 88 -6.24 -14.91 7.86
CA ALA A 88 -5.42 -15.26 9.01
C ALA A 88 -4.39 -16.35 8.70
N ASP A 89 -4.77 -17.37 7.92
CA ASP A 89 -3.83 -18.41 7.46
C ASP A 89 -2.77 -17.82 6.53
N ALA A 90 -3.18 -16.93 5.62
CA ALA A 90 -2.29 -16.25 4.67
C ALA A 90 -1.20 -15.45 5.40
N LEU A 91 -1.57 -14.68 6.44
CA LEU A 91 -0.60 -13.97 7.30
C LEU A 91 0.39 -14.91 8.01
N GLY A 92 -0.06 -16.14 8.27
CA GLY A 92 0.75 -17.21 8.86
C GLY A 92 1.62 -17.99 7.85
N ALA A 93 1.44 -17.77 6.55
CA ALA A 93 2.08 -18.55 5.49
C ALA A 93 3.61 -18.42 5.56
N LYS A 94 4.30 -19.55 5.33
CA LYS A 94 5.77 -19.66 5.42
C LYS A 94 6.35 -20.07 4.08
N GLY A 95 7.54 -19.56 3.78
CA GLY A 95 8.24 -19.83 2.52
C GLY A 95 8.20 -18.65 1.54
N GLY A 96 8.71 -18.91 0.34
CA GLY A 96 8.77 -17.97 -0.78
C GLY A 96 7.63 -18.17 -1.79
N GLY A 97 7.70 -17.48 -2.94
CA GLY A 97 6.73 -17.65 -4.02
C GLY A 97 5.32 -17.24 -3.61
N VAL A 98 4.34 -18.10 -3.88
CA VAL A 98 2.92 -17.84 -3.56
C VAL A 98 2.72 -17.62 -2.06
N ASN A 99 3.36 -18.41 -1.19
CA ASN A 99 3.25 -18.23 0.26
C ASN A 99 3.82 -16.88 0.74
N HIS A 100 4.78 -16.31 0.01
CA HIS A 100 5.27 -14.96 0.27
C HIS A 100 4.25 -13.92 -0.18
N LEU A 101 3.68 -14.09 -1.37
CA LEU A 101 2.60 -13.24 -1.86
C LEU A 101 1.42 -13.24 -0.89
N GLU A 102 0.90 -14.40 -0.50
CA GLU A 102 -0.20 -14.53 0.45
C GLU A 102 0.05 -13.73 1.73
N ARG A 103 1.21 -13.95 2.34
CA ARG A 103 1.59 -13.31 3.61
C ARG A 103 1.73 -11.79 3.46
N SER A 104 2.48 -11.34 2.46
CA SER A 104 2.80 -9.91 2.29
C SER A 104 1.60 -9.12 1.77
N SER A 105 0.82 -9.70 0.86
CA SER A 105 -0.42 -9.10 0.34
C SER A 105 -1.50 -8.99 1.41
N ALA A 106 -1.66 -10.01 2.27
CA ALA A 106 -2.61 -9.94 3.37
C ALA A 106 -2.31 -8.77 4.31
N ALA A 107 -1.04 -8.61 4.69
CA ALA A 107 -0.60 -7.51 5.55
C ALA A 107 -0.69 -6.15 4.85
N ALA A 108 -0.36 -6.06 3.56
CA ALA A 108 -0.47 -4.83 2.79
C ALA A 108 -1.93 -4.39 2.63
N TYR A 109 -2.84 -5.32 2.33
CA TYR A 109 -4.26 -5.03 2.22
C TYR A 109 -4.84 -4.51 3.54
N LEU A 110 -4.53 -5.16 4.66
CA LEU A 110 -4.99 -4.72 5.98
C LEU A 110 -4.44 -3.33 6.32
N SER A 111 -3.15 -3.10 6.06
CA SER A 111 -2.54 -1.79 6.28
C SER A 111 -3.20 -0.71 5.42
N ALA A 112 -3.48 -1.00 4.14
CA ALA A 112 -4.21 -0.10 3.25
C ALA A 112 -5.67 0.15 3.70
N ALA A 113 -6.35 -0.87 4.21
CA ALA A 113 -7.76 -0.78 4.63
C ALA A 113 -7.93 0.10 5.87
N VAL A 114 -7.02 -0.02 6.83
CA VAL A 114 -6.98 0.81 8.04
C VAL A 114 -6.82 2.30 7.72
N THR A 115 -6.15 2.60 6.61
CA THR A 115 -5.83 3.97 6.19
C THR A 115 -6.81 4.53 5.17
N ALA A 116 -7.68 3.69 4.61
CA ALA A 116 -8.67 4.07 3.60
C ALA A 116 -9.84 4.90 4.16
N VAL A 117 -9.72 5.44 5.38
CA VAL A 117 -10.75 6.28 5.97
C VAL A 117 -10.63 7.70 5.35
N PRO A 118 -11.63 8.15 4.59
CA PRO A 118 -11.63 9.43 3.92
C PRO A 118 -11.60 10.56 4.94
N ASP A 119 -11.00 11.71 4.56
CA ASP A 119 -10.93 12.97 5.30
C ASP A 119 -12.18 13.31 6.15
N GLY A 120 -12.27 12.69 7.32
CA GLY A 120 -13.46 12.65 8.16
C GLY A 120 -13.12 12.24 9.60
N PRO A 121 -13.95 12.62 10.59
CA PRO A 121 -13.67 12.33 11.99
C PRO A 121 -13.63 10.83 12.23
N GLY A 122 -12.43 10.29 12.54
CA GLY A 122 -12.17 8.86 12.72
C GLY A 122 -11.05 8.31 11.85
N GLY A 123 -10.57 9.07 10.85
CA GLY A 123 -9.38 8.68 10.08
C GLY A 123 -8.14 8.59 10.97
N LYS A 124 -7.28 7.61 10.69
CA LYS A 124 -5.98 7.41 11.35
C LYS A 124 -4.85 7.79 10.38
N PRO A 125 -4.69 9.08 10.00
CA PRO A 125 -3.67 9.52 9.04
C PRO A 125 -2.24 9.23 9.51
N GLU A 126 -2.03 9.00 10.81
CA GLU A 126 -0.75 8.55 11.37
C GLU A 126 -0.36 7.14 10.89
N LEU A 127 -1.33 6.36 10.40
CA LEU A 127 -1.12 5.01 9.88
C LEU A 127 -0.95 4.98 8.37
N ASN A 128 -1.03 6.14 7.69
CA ASN A 128 -1.08 6.27 6.24
C ASN A 128 -0.18 5.23 5.55
N PHE A 129 -0.75 4.39 4.68
CA PHE A 129 -0.03 3.32 4.02
C PHE A 129 0.65 3.87 2.75
N SER A 130 1.54 4.84 2.96
CA SER A 130 2.23 5.60 1.91
C SER A 130 3.64 5.08 1.65
N PHE A 131 4.08 5.21 0.39
CA PHE A 131 5.32 4.61 -0.06
C PHE A 131 6.36 5.55 -0.66
N SER A 132 6.32 6.84 -0.29
CA SER A 132 7.33 7.82 -0.72
C SER A 132 8.77 7.30 -0.61
N ALA A 133 9.72 7.87 -1.35
CA ALA A 133 11.09 7.36 -1.60
C ALA A 133 11.92 6.85 -0.39
N ALA A 134 11.43 6.98 0.84
CA ALA A 134 11.91 6.38 2.08
C ALA A 134 11.59 4.88 2.27
N THR A 135 10.70 4.27 1.49
CA THR A 135 10.18 2.91 1.77
C THR A 135 11.08 1.75 1.38
N SER A 136 11.90 1.94 0.34
CA SER A 136 12.94 1.01 -0.05
C SER A 136 14.05 1.74 -0.80
N SER A 137 15.30 1.49 -0.43
CA SER A 137 16.44 1.97 -1.22
C SER A 137 16.59 1.23 -2.55
N ASN A 138 15.75 0.21 -2.82
CA ASN A 138 15.77 -0.54 -4.07
C ASN A 138 14.85 0.14 -5.11
N PRO A 139 15.40 0.72 -6.18
CA PRO A 139 14.61 1.43 -7.19
C PRO A 139 13.62 0.52 -7.94
N ALA A 140 13.87 -0.79 -8.01
CA ALA A 140 12.93 -1.73 -8.61
C ALA A 140 11.66 -1.87 -7.77
N ILE A 141 11.79 -1.89 -6.43
CA ILE A 141 10.63 -1.95 -5.52
C ILE A 141 9.80 -0.68 -5.64
N ILE A 142 10.44 0.49 -5.66
CA ILE A 142 9.74 1.77 -5.83
C ILE A 142 9.03 1.83 -7.19
N ALA A 143 9.67 1.35 -8.26
CA ALA A 143 9.05 1.31 -9.58
C ALA A 143 7.82 0.39 -9.63
N ILE A 144 7.84 -0.74 -8.92
CA ILE A 144 6.68 -1.63 -8.80
C ILE A 144 5.58 -0.96 -7.99
N LEU A 145 5.90 -0.34 -6.86
CA LEU A 145 4.90 0.35 -6.03
C LEU A 145 4.22 1.50 -6.80
N ASN A 146 4.98 2.28 -7.57
CA ASN A 146 4.43 3.30 -8.49
C ASN A 146 3.56 2.70 -9.62
N GLN A 147 3.73 1.42 -9.99
CA GLN A 147 2.84 0.77 -10.95
C GLN A 147 1.55 0.24 -10.31
N ILE A 148 1.60 -0.05 -9.01
CA ILE A 148 0.44 -0.49 -8.23
C ILE A 148 -0.43 0.72 -7.88
N ASP A 149 0.20 1.83 -7.49
CA ASP A 149 -0.41 3.13 -7.28
C ASP A 149 -0.87 3.71 -8.62
N THR A 150 -2.15 3.54 -8.92
CA THR A 150 -2.71 3.93 -10.21
C THR A 150 -3.22 5.38 -10.23
N ASN A 151 -3.33 5.99 -9.06
CA ASN A 151 -3.79 7.36 -8.90
C ASN A 151 -2.63 8.35 -8.63
N ASP A 152 -1.40 7.83 -8.53
CA ASP A 152 -0.15 8.55 -8.30
C ASP A 152 -0.19 9.43 -7.03
N ASP A 153 -0.90 8.99 -5.98
CA ASP A 153 -1.01 9.71 -4.71
C ASP A 153 0.07 9.31 -3.68
N HIS A 154 0.95 8.38 -4.05
CA HIS A 154 1.99 7.78 -3.22
C HIS A 154 1.46 7.05 -1.99
N THR A 155 0.19 6.66 -1.99
CA THR A 155 -0.45 5.78 -1.03
C THR A 155 -1.00 4.56 -1.73
N LEU A 156 -1.09 3.43 -1.03
CA LEU A 156 -1.74 2.26 -1.58
C LEU A 156 -3.12 2.12 -0.96
N GLN A 157 -4.13 2.06 -1.82
CA GLN A 157 -5.51 1.81 -1.45
C GLN A 157 -5.84 0.31 -1.53
N PRO A 158 -6.87 -0.16 -0.79
CA PRO A 158 -7.29 -1.57 -0.84
C PRO A 158 -7.53 -2.08 -2.25
N GLY A 159 -8.13 -1.26 -3.12
CA GLY A 159 -8.40 -1.60 -4.52
C GLY A 159 -7.13 -1.85 -5.34
N GLU A 160 -6.07 -1.10 -5.09
CA GLU A 160 -4.80 -1.20 -5.80
C GLU A 160 -4.02 -2.44 -5.38
N VAL A 161 -3.99 -2.71 -4.06
CA VAL A 161 -3.42 -3.95 -3.52
C VAL A 161 -4.17 -5.16 -4.08
N ILE A 162 -5.52 -5.10 -4.10
CA ILE A 162 -6.35 -6.17 -4.68
C ILE A 162 -6.01 -6.38 -6.16
N ALA A 163 -5.99 -5.30 -6.95
CA ALA A 163 -5.77 -5.38 -8.39
C ALA A 163 -4.39 -6.00 -8.72
N ALA A 164 -3.32 -5.56 -8.05
CA ALA A 164 -1.97 -6.08 -8.30
C ALA A 164 -1.85 -7.58 -7.99
N VAL A 165 -2.45 -8.04 -6.89
CA VAL A 165 -2.45 -9.46 -6.51
C VAL A 165 -3.29 -10.29 -7.48
N ARG A 166 -4.45 -9.78 -7.85
CA ARG A 166 -5.35 -10.40 -8.81
C ARG A 166 -4.68 -10.59 -10.16
N ASP A 167 -3.94 -9.59 -10.65
CA ASP A 167 -3.24 -9.64 -11.94
C ASP A 167 -2.20 -10.77 -11.97
N VAL A 168 -1.31 -10.86 -10.97
CA VAL A 168 -0.30 -11.93 -10.92
C VAL A 168 -0.91 -13.33 -10.71
N LEU A 169 -2.05 -13.42 -10.01
CA LEU A 169 -2.73 -14.69 -9.77
C LEU A 169 -3.61 -15.14 -10.93
N ASN A 170 -4.16 -14.22 -11.71
CA ASN A 170 -4.95 -14.59 -12.87
C ASN A 170 -4.08 -14.82 -14.10
N ASP A 171 -2.96 -14.10 -14.28
CA ASP A 171 -2.12 -14.16 -15.50
C ASP A 171 -2.98 -14.31 -16.77
N THR A 172 -3.99 -13.46 -16.85
CA THR A 172 -4.91 -13.41 -17.98
C THR A 172 -4.53 -12.21 -18.82
N ASN A 173 -4.48 -12.37 -20.14
CA ASN A 173 -4.28 -11.32 -21.15
C ASN A 173 -5.40 -10.25 -21.17
N ALA A 174 -5.89 -9.86 -19.99
CA ALA A 174 -6.85 -8.80 -19.79
C ALA A 174 -6.23 -7.46 -20.25
N PRO A 175 -7.03 -6.55 -20.80
CA PRO A 175 -6.54 -5.33 -21.44
C PRO A 175 -5.84 -4.33 -20.50
N THR A 176 -5.82 -4.59 -19.19
CA THR A 176 -5.22 -3.75 -18.14
C THR A 176 -4.12 -4.45 -17.33
N SER A 177 -3.69 -5.66 -17.74
CA SER A 177 -2.71 -6.46 -16.98
C SER A 177 -1.35 -5.76 -16.90
N ASN A 178 -1.08 -5.09 -15.77
CA ASN A 178 0.23 -4.48 -15.50
C ASN A 178 1.23 -5.52 -14.95
N PHE A 179 0.75 -6.64 -14.40
CA PHE A 179 1.57 -7.63 -13.71
C PHE A 179 1.27 -9.08 -14.15
N GLY A 180 2.23 -9.98 -13.93
CA GLY A 180 2.07 -11.43 -14.14
C GLY A 180 2.53 -11.95 -15.50
N LEU A 181 2.65 -11.10 -16.52
CA LEU A 181 3.13 -11.47 -17.86
C LEU A 181 4.66 -11.58 -17.95
N THR A 182 5.15 -12.26 -18.99
CA THR A 182 6.60 -12.36 -19.25
C THR A 182 7.22 -10.98 -19.48
N GLY A 183 8.21 -10.63 -18.66
CA GLY A 183 8.86 -9.32 -18.70
C GLY A 183 8.14 -8.22 -17.91
N GLN A 184 6.98 -8.54 -17.30
CA GLN A 184 6.33 -7.71 -16.29
C GLN A 184 6.62 -8.23 -14.88
N PRO A 185 6.46 -7.41 -13.83
CA PRO A 185 6.64 -7.89 -12.46
C PRO A 185 5.68 -9.05 -12.16
N GLY A 186 6.21 -10.10 -11.54
CA GLY A 186 5.48 -11.31 -11.21
C GLY A 186 5.18 -11.43 -9.71
N ILE A 187 4.75 -12.63 -9.31
CA ILE A 187 4.38 -12.98 -7.93
C ILE A 187 5.44 -12.53 -6.91
N ASN A 188 6.72 -12.81 -7.18
CA ASN A 188 7.80 -12.47 -6.26
C ASN A 188 8.04 -10.96 -6.16
N ASP A 189 7.87 -10.24 -7.28
CA ASP A 189 8.12 -8.80 -7.34
C ASP A 189 7.07 -8.04 -6.55
N ILE A 190 5.79 -8.39 -6.73
CA ILE A 190 4.67 -7.88 -5.94
C ILE A 190 4.84 -8.23 -4.45
N ALA A 191 5.17 -9.49 -4.14
CA ALA A 191 5.38 -9.91 -2.77
C ALA A 191 6.51 -9.13 -2.07
N ASN A 192 7.63 -8.90 -2.77
CA ASN A 192 8.75 -8.11 -2.25
C ASN A 192 8.39 -6.63 -2.07
N ALA A 193 7.61 -6.07 -2.99
CA ALA A 193 7.16 -4.68 -2.90
C ALA A 193 6.29 -4.46 -1.65
N PHE A 194 5.30 -5.33 -1.43
CA PHE A 194 4.48 -5.31 -0.22
C PHE A 194 5.29 -5.63 1.05
N ASP A 195 6.23 -6.56 1.00
CA ASP A 195 7.07 -6.87 2.17
C ASP A 195 7.95 -5.68 2.58
N ALA A 196 8.49 -4.93 1.62
CA ALA A 196 9.24 -3.71 1.91
C ALA A 196 8.37 -2.64 2.60
N MET A 197 7.10 -2.57 2.24
CA MET A 197 6.11 -1.73 2.92
C MET A 197 5.88 -2.20 4.36
N ASN A 198 5.59 -3.48 4.52
CA ASN A 198 5.23 -4.07 5.80
C ASN A 198 6.37 -4.07 6.84
N ASN A 199 7.62 -3.91 6.40
CA ASN A 199 8.80 -3.87 7.27
C ASN A 199 9.21 -2.45 7.70
N GLN A 200 8.39 -1.44 7.41
CA GLN A 200 8.62 -0.08 7.88
C GLN A 200 8.31 0.09 9.36
N THR A 201 8.80 1.18 9.92
CA THR A 201 8.42 1.60 11.27
C THR A 201 6.90 1.78 11.33
N HIS A 202 6.29 1.14 12.32
CA HIS A 202 4.86 1.24 12.57
C HIS A 202 4.60 1.66 14.01
N PRO A 203 3.40 2.15 14.34
CA PRO A 203 3.11 2.65 15.66
C PRO A 203 2.74 1.46 16.54
N ASP A 204 2.64 1.73 17.83
CA ASP A 204 2.22 0.71 18.78
C ASP A 204 0.75 0.30 18.56
N ALA A 205 0.40 -0.94 18.89
CA ALA A 205 -0.96 -1.48 18.72
C ALA A 205 -2.05 -0.65 19.43
N SER A 206 -1.67 0.13 20.45
CA SER A 206 -2.58 1.02 21.17
C SER A 206 -3.32 2.03 20.30
N VAL A 207 -2.81 2.38 19.11
CA VAL A 207 -3.52 3.26 18.16
C VAL A 207 -4.85 2.67 17.65
N PHE A 208 -5.04 1.36 17.81
CA PHE A 208 -6.27 0.66 17.43
C PHE A 208 -7.25 0.48 18.60
N LEU A 209 -6.83 0.77 19.83
CA LEU A 209 -7.62 0.58 21.05
C LEU A 209 -8.33 1.90 21.40
N ILE A 210 -9.43 2.19 20.72
CA ILE A 210 -10.32 3.33 21.03
C ILE A 210 -11.65 2.81 21.58
#